data_AF-A0AAV0N127-F1
#
_entry.id   AF-A0AAV0N127-F1
#
_cell.length_a   1.000
_cell.length_b   1.000
_cell.length_c   1.000
_cell.angle_alpha   90.00
_cell.angle_beta   90.00
_cell.angle_gamma   90.00
#
_symmetry.space_group_name_H-M   'P 1'
#
loop_
_entity.id
_entity.type
_entity.pdbx_description
1 polymer ?
#
loop_
_entity_poly.entity_id
_entity_poly.type
_entity_poly.pdbx_seq_one_letter_code
_entity_poly.pdbx_strand_id
1 'polypeptide(L)' 'MPVAGLTACKPAVTPPKPSRPTPACCAALSKADMKCLCSFKNSPVLPSLGIDPKLAFKLPAKCKLSKSPPC' A
#
# COMPACT_ATOMS: atom_id res chain seq x y z
N MET A 1 -7.20 -13.63 -3.29
CA MET A 1 -6.35 -12.58 -3.90
C MET A 1 -4.91 -13.01 -3.75
N PRO A 2 -4.12 -13.24 -4.82
CA PRO A 2 -2.71 -13.53 -4.64
C PRO A 2 -2.02 -12.27 -4.09
N VAL A 3 -1.39 -12.41 -2.92
CA VAL A 3 -0.56 -11.40 -2.24
C VAL A 3 0.50 -10.77 -3.15
N ALA A 4 0.80 -11.40 -4.29
CA ALA A 4 1.66 -10.91 -5.36
C ALA A 4 1.26 -9.52 -5.91
N GLY A 5 -0.01 -9.13 -5.81
CA GLY A 5 -0.46 -7.80 -6.24
C GLY A 5 0.07 -6.67 -5.34
N LEU A 6 0.18 -6.90 -4.03
CA LEU A 6 0.62 -5.89 -3.06
C LEU A 6 2.15 -5.78 -2.99
N THR A 7 2.89 -6.84 -3.33
CA THR A 7 4.35 -6.77 -3.45
C THR A 7 4.78 -5.79 -4.55
N ALA A 8 3.98 -5.62 -5.60
CA ALA A 8 4.22 -4.60 -6.63
C ALA A 8 4.11 -3.16 -6.09
N CYS A 9 3.46 -2.96 -4.93
CA CYS A 9 3.35 -1.67 -4.26
C CYS A 9 4.55 -1.35 -3.37
N LYS A 10 5.32 -2.35 -2.93
CA LYS A 10 6.47 -2.21 -2.04
C LYS A 10 7.42 -1.06 -2.43
N PRO A 11 7.90 -0.95 -3.68
CA PRO A 11 8.85 0.12 -4.03
C PRO A 11 8.23 1.52 -4.03
N ALA A 12 6.90 1.66 -3.99
CA ALA A 12 6.21 2.95 -3.88
C ALA A 12 5.89 3.35 -2.43
N VAL A 13 6.08 2.42 -1.48
CA VAL A 13 5.83 2.58 -0.04
C VAL A 13 7.09 2.36 0.82
N THR A 14 8.25 2.17 0.20
CA THR A 14 9.53 2.00 0.88
C THR A 14 10.37 3.29 0.79
N PRO A 15 10.82 3.87 1.92
CA PRO A 15 11.77 4.98 1.95
C PRO A 15 13.21 4.50 1.63
N PRO A 16 14.16 5.40 1.32
CA PRO A 16 14.06 6.86 1.30
C PRO A 16 13.53 7.45 -0.02
N LYS A 17 13.61 6.71 -1.13
CA LYS A 17 13.15 7.15 -2.46
C LYS A 17 11.99 6.25 -2.93
N PRO A 18 10.75 6.53 -2.51
CA PRO A 18 9.60 5.81 -3.03
C PRO A 18 9.42 6.10 -4.53
N SER A 19 9.32 5.02 -5.31
CA SER A 19 9.04 5.08 -6.73
C SER A 19 7.56 5.36 -7.02
N ARG A 20 7.22 5.64 -8.28
CA ARG A 20 5.81 5.76 -8.69
C ARG A 20 5.13 4.39 -8.63
N PRO A 21 3.88 4.31 -8.15
CA PRO A 21 3.13 3.06 -8.15
C PRO A 21 2.90 2.57 -9.58
N THR A 22 3.04 1.26 -9.78
CA THR A 22 2.75 0.62 -11.06
C THR A 22 1.25 0.42 -11.25
N PRO A 23 0.76 0.28 -12.51
CA PRO A 23 -0.64 -0.04 -12.77
C PRO A 23 -1.09 -1.33 -12.08
N ALA A 24 -0.21 -2.34 -12.00
CA ALA A 24 -0.44 -3.58 -11.30
C ALA A 24 -0.66 -3.37 -9.79
N CYS A 25 0.16 -2.52 -9.17
CA CYS A 25 -0.03 -2.12 -7.77
C CYS A 25 -1.38 -1.41 -7.56
N CYS A 26 -1.73 -0.44 -8.41
CA CYS A 26 -3.00 0.28 -8.28
C CYS A 26 -4.22 -0.63 -8.50
N ALA A 27 -4.14 -1.58 -9.44
CA ALA A 27 -5.19 -2.57 -9.68
C ALA A 27 -5.35 -3.52 -8.48
N ALA A 28 -4.24 -3.95 -7.87
CA ALA A 28 -4.25 -4.75 -6.66
C ALA A 28 -4.84 -3.97 -5.47
N LEU A 29 -4.45 -2.71 -5.31
CA LEU A 29 -4.92 -1.83 -4.24
C LEU A 29 -6.42 -1.52 -4.36
N SER A 30 -6.94 -1.39 -5.59
CA SER A 30 -8.38 -1.22 -5.86
C SER A 30 -9.23 -2.42 -5.42
N LYS A 31 -8.63 -3.61 -5.41
CA LYS A 31 -9.23 -4.88 -4.97
C LYS A 31 -8.83 -5.27 -3.55
N ALA A 32 -7.97 -4.47 -2.90
CA ALA A 32 -7.47 -4.77 -1.57
C ALA A 32 -8.49 -4.37 -0.52
N ASP A 33 -8.58 -5.16 0.54
CA ASP A 33 -9.42 -4.83 1.68
C ASP A 33 -8.72 -3.75 2.52
N MET A 34 -9.21 -2.51 2.38
CA MET A 34 -8.67 -1.35 3.09
C MET A 34 -8.77 -1.51 4.60
N LYS A 35 -9.81 -2.18 5.12
CA LYS A 35 -10.00 -2.40 6.55
C LYS A 35 -8.99 -3.40 7.09
N CYS A 36 -8.68 -4.46 6.34
CA CYS A 36 -7.58 -5.36 6.65
C CYS A 36 -6.23 -4.63 6.65
N LEU A 37 -5.97 -3.80 5.63
CA LEU A 37 -4.74 -3.02 5.54
C LEU A 37 -4.60 -1.98 6.68
N CYS A 38 -5.71 -1.43 7.19
CA CYS A 38 -5.70 -0.60 8.40
C CYS A 38 -5.15 -1.34 9.62
N SER A 39 -5.45 -2.63 9.79
CA SER A 39 -4.93 -3.43 10.90
C SER A 39 -3.40 -3.56 10.85
N PHE A 40 -2.81 -3.49 9.65
CA PHE A 40 -1.36 -3.49 9.48
C PHE A 40 -0.71 -2.13 9.78
N LYS A 41 -1.46 -1.01 9.81
CA LYS A 41 -0.92 0.34 10.08
C LYS A 41 -0.06 0.42 11.32
N ASN A 42 -0.53 -0.22 12.39
CA ASN A 42 0.16 -0.28 13.69
C ASN A 42 0.88 -1.62 13.90
N SER A 43 0.87 -2.51 12.91
CA SER A 43 1.51 -3.81 13.01
C SER A 43 3.01 -3.66 12.76
N PRO A 44 3.86 -4.32 13.57
CA PRO A 44 5.32 -4.33 13.37
C PRO A 44 5.73 -5.00 12.04
N VAL A 45 4.81 -5.73 11.39
CA VAL A 45 5.05 -6.39 10.10
C VAL A 45 5.43 -5.40 8.99
N LEU A 46 4.84 -4.20 8.95
CA LEU A 46 5.15 -3.21 7.90
C LEU A 46 6.62 -2.74 7.98
N PRO A 47 7.11 -2.26 9.14
CA PRO A 47 8.54 -1.96 9.33
C PRO A 47 9.46 -3.13 9.01
N SER A 48 9.11 -4.35 9.41
CA SER A 48 9.92 -5.55 9.13
C SER A 48 10.06 -5.85 7.63
N LEU A 49 9.09 -5.43 6.82
CA LEU A 49 9.14 -5.54 5.36
C LEU A 49 9.80 -4.32 4.69
N GLY A 50 10.24 -3.32 5.46
CA GLY A 50 10.75 -2.05 4.97
C GLY A 50 9.66 -1.18 4.32
N ILE A 51 8.41 -1.33 4.78
CA ILE A 51 7.27 -0.54 4.31
C ILE A 51 7.02 0.57 5.32
N ASP A 52 6.94 1.81 4.83
CA ASP A 52 6.51 2.94 5.63
C ASP A 52 4.98 3.04 5.61
N PRO A 53 4.31 2.98 6.78
CA PRO A 53 2.86 3.04 6.85
C PRO A 53 2.33 4.34 6.24
N LYS A 54 2.99 5.48 6.49
CA LYS A 54 2.52 6.79 6.01
C LYS A 54 2.57 6.85 4.48
N LEU A 55 3.57 6.24 3.84
CA LEU A 55 3.63 6.11 2.39
C LEU A 55 2.57 5.15 1.85
N ALA A 56 2.31 4.05 2.55
CA ALA A 56 1.26 3.10 2.19
C ALA A 56 -0.14 3.74 2.21
N PHE A 57 -0.45 4.57 3.20
CA PHE A 57 -1.73 5.30 3.27
C PHE A 57 -1.85 6.43 2.24
N LYS A 58 -0.73 6.93 1.71
CA LYS A 58 -0.72 7.89 0.58
C LYS A 58 -0.87 7.20 -0.78
N LEU A 59 -0.72 5.88 -0.85
CA LEU A 59 -0.75 5.12 -2.10
C LEU A 59 -2.11 5.15 -2.81
N PRO A 60 -3.27 5.01 -2.12
CA PRO A 60 -4.58 5.13 -2.74
C PRO A 60 -4.77 6.46 -3.47
N ALA A 61 -4.34 7.57 -2.85
CA ALA A 61 -4.39 8.90 -3.46
C ALA A 61 -3.50 8.99 -4.70
N LYS A 62 -2.28 8.43 -4.67
CA LYS A 62 -1.39 8.35 -5.85
C LYS A 62 -1.99 7.51 -6.99
N CYS A 63 -2.75 6.46 -6.64
CA CYS A 63 -3.46 5.61 -7.59
C CYS A 63 -4.82 6.18 -8.03
N LYS A 64 -5.21 7.38 -7.58
CA LYS A 64 -6.51 8.00 -7.83
C LYS A 64 -7.70 7.10 -7.44
N LEU A 65 -7.52 6.29 -6.41
CA LEU A 65 -8.59 5.45 -5.89
C LEU A 65 -9.48 6.30 -4.98
N SER A 66 -10.75 6.44 -5.34
CA SER A 66 -11.76 7.19 -4.57
C SER A 66 -12.03 6.60 -3.18
N LYS A 67 -11.57 5.37 -2.94
CA LYS A 67 -11.61 4.71 -1.64
C LYS A 67 -10.41 5.17 -0.81
N SER A 68 -10.57 6.28 -0.08
CA SER A 68 -9.68 6.51 1.06
C SER A 68 -9.92 5.38 2.06
N PRO A 69 -8.88 4.66 2.51
CA PRO A 69 -9.05 3.79 3.66
C PRO A 69 -9.63 4.62 4.83
N PRO A 70 -10.53 4.05 5.65
CA PRO A 70 -11.13 4.73 6.81
C PRO A 70 -10.15 4.91 7.98
N CYS A 71 -8.85 4.94 7.67
CA CYS A 71 -7.70 5.05 8.53
C CYS A 71 -6.54 5.66 7.70
#